data_AF-A0AAD9MPW8-F1
#
_entry.id   AF-A0AAD9MPW8-F1
#
_cell.length_a   1.000
_cell.length_b   1.000
_cell.length_c   1.000
_cell.angle_alpha   90.00
_cell.angle_beta   90.00
_cell.angle_gamma   90.00
#
_symmetry.space_group_name_H-M   'P 1'
#
loop_
_entity.id
_entity.type
_entity.pdbx_description
1 polymer ?
#
loop_
_entity_poly.entity_id
_entity_poly.type
_entity_poly.pdbx_seq_one_letter_code
_entity_poly.pdbx_strand_id
1 'polypeptide(L)'
;MAKTYVINCGDQLRIEAEAITWIEPGDTAKYLGVTHSPWIKKVKYDPTEHLRSWCSKLGRAPLKGRQKLLLLSQHVLPKLRYRLANSDPSKVVLAGLDSVSREYTKRWMNLSTCVSSAFLHCSVQDGGVGLPSLATEVPLDKIGSMLWLDGSQDGHVKRLAKAIGIEDELETACRRWEIQRPTKKMRSVVNEIRQKRRVGEPRFSGPPWTLLAKVQGQQWLDEEGRSQRR
;
A
#
# COMPACT_ATOMS: atom_id res chain seq x y z
N MET A 1 -21.02 -16.85 26.88
CA MET A 1 -22.22 -16.66 26.04
C MET A 1 -21.96 -17.29 24.68
N ALA A 2 -22.83 -18.19 24.23
CA ALA A 2 -22.72 -18.81 22.90
C ALA A 2 -23.03 -17.78 21.80
N LYS A 3 -22.27 -17.79 20.71
CA LYS A 3 -22.53 -16.93 19.54
C LYS A 3 -23.54 -17.62 18.64
N THR A 4 -24.65 -16.95 18.34
CA THR A 4 -25.65 -17.43 17.38
C THR A 4 -25.26 -16.94 15.97
N TYR A 5 -25.18 -17.86 15.01
CA TYR A 5 -24.86 -17.56 13.62
C TYR A 5 -26.08 -17.84 12.74
N VAL A 6 -26.42 -16.91 11.86
CA VAL A 6 -27.42 -17.12 10.81
C VAL A 6 -26.68 -17.53 9.56
N ILE A 7 -26.74 -18.82 9.21
CA ILE A 7 -26.24 -19.35 7.94
C ILE A 7 -27.38 -19.22 6.95
N ASN A 8 -27.09 -18.76 5.74
CA ASN A 8 -28.12 -18.70 4.69
C ASN A 8 -28.42 -20.14 4.24
N CYS A 9 -29.66 -20.59 4.45
CA CYS A 9 -30.10 -21.96 4.18
C CYS A 9 -30.71 -22.15 2.78
N GLY A 10 -30.56 -21.16 1.87
CA GLY A 10 -31.09 -21.23 0.52
C GLY A 10 -30.26 -22.12 -0.42
N ASP A 11 -30.73 -22.24 -1.67
CA ASP A 11 -30.00 -22.94 -2.73
C ASP A 11 -28.61 -22.34 -2.94
N GLN A 12 -27.60 -23.20 -3.12
CA GLN A 12 -26.23 -22.76 -3.33
C GLN A 12 -26.12 -21.97 -4.62
N LEU A 13 -25.63 -20.72 -4.52
CA LEU A 13 -25.41 -19.86 -5.67
C LEU A 13 -24.43 -20.52 -6.64
N ARG A 14 -24.76 -20.52 -7.93
CA ARG A 14 -23.96 -21.10 -9.00
C ARG A 14 -23.54 -20.04 -10.01
N ILE A 15 -22.28 -20.07 -10.41
CA ILE A 15 -21.77 -19.28 -11.53
C ILE A 15 -21.41 -20.26 -12.64
N GLU A 16 -22.16 -20.21 -13.75
CA GLU A 16 -21.99 -20.98 -15.01
C GLU A 16 -22.02 -22.53 -14.90
N ALA A 17 -21.76 -23.11 -13.73
CA ALA A 17 -22.03 -24.49 -13.29
C ALA A 17 -21.41 -24.76 -11.90
N GLU A 18 -20.43 -23.94 -11.49
CA GLU A 18 -19.69 -24.11 -10.25
C GLU A 18 -20.44 -23.50 -9.07
N ALA A 19 -20.56 -24.28 -7.99
CA ALA A 19 -21.25 -23.87 -6.79
C ALA A 19 -20.30 -23.02 -5.92
N ILE A 20 -20.71 -21.80 -5.57
CA ILE A 20 -19.90 -20.91 -4.74
C ILE A 20 -19.76 -21.55 -3.36
N THR A 21 -18.52 -21.74 -2.90
CA THR A 21 -18.24 -22.32 -1.58
C THR A 21 -18.74 -21.40 -0.47
N TRP A 22 -19.55 -21.96 0.42
CA TRP A 22 -19.94 -21.30 1.66
C TRP A 22 -18.76 -21.23 2.62
N ILE A 23 -18.68 -20.15 3.40
CA ILE A 23 -17.68 -20.00 4.46
C ILE A 23 -18.35 -20.38 5.77
N GLU A 24 -17.97 -21.52 6.35
CA GLU A 24 -18.53 -21.99 7.62
C GLU A 24 -18.21 -21.06 8.80
N PRO A 25 -19.01 -21.06 9.87
CA PRO A 25 -18.73 -20.28 11.08
C PRO A 25 -17.34 -20.55 11.65
N GLY A 26 -16.52 -19.51 11.73
CA GLY A 26 -15.13 -19.60 12.20
C GLY A 26 -14.11 -19.88 11.11
N ASP A 27 -14.58 -20.23 9.91
CA ASP A 27 -13.71 -20.46 8.77
C ASP A 27 -13.32 -19.15 8.08
N THR A 28 -12.26 -19.21 7.29
CA THR A 28 -11.70 -18.04 6.59
C THR A 28 -11.41 -18.35 5.14
N ALA A 29 -11.79 -17.43 4.24
CA ALA A 29 -11.52 -17.55 2.81
C ALA A 29 -10.49 -16.51 2.38
N LYS A 30 -9.58 -16.92 1.49
CA LYS A 30 -8.58 -16.02 0.91
C LYS A 30 -9.12 -15.46 -0.40
N TYR A 31 -9.23 -14.14 -0.48
CA TYR A 31 -9.63 -13.43 -1.69
C TYR A 31 -8.69 -12.26 -1.95
N LEU A 32 -8.21 -12.13 -3.18
CA LEU A 32 -7.23 -11.11 -3.60
C LEU A 32 -6.00 -10.98 -2.68
N GLY A 33 -5.57 -12.09 -2.06
CA GLY A 33 -4.41 -12.11 -1.17
C GLY A 33 -4.67 -11.55 0.24
N VAL A 34 -5.93 -11.28 0.60
CA VAL A 34 -6.39 -10.93 1.94
C VAL A 34 -7.31 -12.04 2.44
N THR A 35 -7.20 -12.36 3.72
CA THR A 35 -8.07 -13.36 4.35
C THR A 35 -9.31 -12.66 4.89
N HIS A 36 -10.48 -13.09 4.44
CA HIS A 36 -11.78 -12.59 4.85
C HIS A 36 -12.51 -13.65 5.66
N SER A 37 -13.19 -13.21 6.71
CA SER A 37 -14.14 -14.03 7.45
C SER A 37 -15.42 -13.21 7.63
N PRO A 38 -16.59 -13.70 7.18
CA PRO A 38 -17.85 -12.99 7.40
C PRO A 38 -18.24 -12.98 8.88
N TRP A 39 -17.67 -13.90 9.67
CA TRP A 39 -18.01 -14.11 11.08
C TRP A 39 -17.15 -13.30 12.04
N ILE A 40 -15.91 -12.99 11.64
CA ILE A 40 -14.93 -12.31 12.47
C ILE A 40 -14.62 -10.95 11.85
N LYS A 41 -14.95 -9.87 12.57
CA LYS A 41 -14.68 -8.49 12.11
C LYS A 41 -13.20 -8.22 11.81
N LYS A 42 -12.27 -8.94 12.45
CA LYS A 42 -10.83 -8.80 12.26
C LYS A 42 -10.15 -10.16 12.29
N VAL A 43 -9.69 -10.63 11.13
CA VAL A 43 -8.79 -11.79 11.05
C VAL A 43 -7.47 -11.42 11.75
N LYS A 44 -6.89 -12.34 12.53
CA LYS A 44 -5.58 -12.14 13.18
C LYS A 44 -4.51 -11.95 12.10
N TYR A 45 -4.16 -10.71 11.84
CA TYR A 45 -3.08 -10.32 10.93
C TYR A 45 -2.27 -9.24 11.64
N ASP A 46 -0.99 -9.53 11.91
CA ASP A 46 -0.07 -8.53 12.47
C ASP A 46 0.76 -7.89 11.33
N PRO A 47 0.39 -6.69 10.85
CA PRO A 47 1.15 -6.01 9.81
C PRO A 47 2.55 -5.59 10.27
N THR A 48 2.74 -5.40 11.58
CA THR A 48 3.98 -4.87 12.16
C THR A 48 5.08 -5.91 12.13
N GLU A 49 4.77 -7.16 12.51
CA GLU A 49 5.70 -8.27 12.43
C GLU A 49 6.14 -8.55 10.99
N HIS A 50 5.19 -8.55 10.04
CA HIS A 50 5.50 -8.73 8.63
C HIS A 50 6.42 -7.64 8.10
N LEU A 51 6.15 -6.38 8.43
CA LEU A 51 7.00 -5.25 8.02
C LEU A 51 8.41 -5.38 8.62
N ARG A 52 8.52 -5.69 9.92
CA ARG A 52 9.82 -5.93 10.57
C ARG A 52 10.59 -7.09 9.91
N SER A 53 9.90 -8.18 9.58
CA SER A 53 10.49 -9.32 8.87
C SER A 53 11.02 -8.93 7.49
N TRP A 54 10.24 -8.20 6.71
CA TRP A 54 10.65 -7.73 5.38
C TRP A 54 11.81 -6.74 5.45
N CYS A 55 11.75 -5.77 6.36
CA CYS A 55 12.84 -4.81 6.57
C CYS A 55 14.12 -5.49 7.09
N SER A 56 14.02 -6.49 7.97
CA SER A 56 15.17 -7.25 8.44
C SER A 56 15.85 -8.01 7.28
N LYS A 57 15.06 -8.66 6.41
CA LYS A 57 15.57 -9.31 5.20
C LYS A 57 16.26 -8.32 4.26
N LEU A 58 15.66 -7.15 4.05
CA LEU A 58 16.22 -6.09 3.22
C LEU A 58 17.51 -5.49 3.83
N GLY A 59 17.56 -5.40 5.16
CA GLY A 59 18.73 -4.93 5.91
C GLY A 59 19.94 -5.84 5.74
N ARG A 60 19.73 -7.16 5.69
CA ARG A 60 20.78 -8.18 5.48
C ARG A 60 21.33 -8.20 4.05
N ALA A 61 20.57 -7.72 3.07
CA ALA A 61 21.03 -7.69 1.69
C ALA A 61 22.23 -6.73 1.52
N PRO A 62 23.26 -7.08 0.72
CA PRO A 62 24.44 -6.25 0.46
C PRO A 62 24.11 -5.12 -0.54
N LEU A 63 23.14 -4.28 -0.18
CA LEU A 63 22.67 -3.15 -0.99
C LEU A 63 23.03 -1.82 -0.32
N LYS A 64 23.21 -0.77 -1.14
CA LYS A 64 23.38 0.59 -0.63
C LYS A 64 22.12 1.07 0.09
N GLY A 65 22.25 1.88 1.14
CA GLY A 65 21.11 2.38 1.93
C GLY A 65 20.02 3.04 1.07
N ARG A 66 20.42 3.81 0.05
CA ARG A 66 19.51 4.40 -0.94
C ARG A 66 18.73 3.36 -1.76
N GLN A 67 19.38 2.26 -2.17
CA GLN A 67 18.72 1.17 -2.90
C GLN A 67 17.73 0.42 -2.00
N LYS A 68 18.07 0.21 -0.72
CA LYS A 68 17.15 -0.37 0.27
C LYS A 68 15.91 0.50 0.46
N LEU A 69 16.09 1.82 0.58
CA LEU A 69 14.95 2.73 0.66
C LEU A 69 14.06 2.67 -0.58
N LEU A 70 14.65 2.66 -1.78
CA LEU A 70 13.89 2.56 -3.02
C LEU A 70 13.04 1.28 -3.05
N LEU A 71 13.60 0.14 -2.65
CA LEU A 71 12.86 -1.11 -2.56
C LEU A 71 11.74 -1.05 -1.50
N LEU A 72 12.01 -0.39 -0.37
CA LEU A 72 11.02 -0.18 0.68
C LEU A 72 9.83 0.64 0.16
N SER A 73 10.09 1.79 -0.47
CA SER A 73 9.06 2.71 -0.95
C SER A 73 8.28 2.19 -2.16
N GLN A 74 8.93 1.50 -3.11
CA GLN A 74 8.30 1.07 -4.36
C GLN A 74 7.66 -0.32 -4.30
N HIS A 75 8.12 -1.20 -3.42
CA HIS A 75 7.64 -2.59 -3.40
C HIS A 75 7.06 -3.01 -2.05
N VAL A 76 7.80 -2.80 -0.96
CA VAL A 76 7.40 -3.32 0.36
C VAL A 76 6.20 -2.55 0.92
N LEU A 77 6.26 -1.23 0.95
CA LEU A 77 5.18 -0.40 1.47
C LEU A 77 3.91 -0.47 0.62
N PRO A 78 3.96 -0.44 -0.73
CA PRO A 78 2.76 -0.59 -1.56
C PRO A 78 2.09 -1.96 -1.37
N LYS A 79 2.87 -3.04 -1.22
CA LYS A 79 2.34 -4.37 -0.91
C LYS A 79 1.60 -4.39 0.44
N LEU A 80 2.14 -3.72 1.45
CA LEU A 80 1.51 -3.62 2.75
C LEU A 80 0.26 -2.74 2.71
N ARG A 81 0.36 -1.58 2.04
CA ARG A 81 -0.72 -0.60 1.83
C ARG A 81 -1.95 -1.25 1.22
N TYR A 82 -1.78 -2.11 0.20
CA TYR A 82 -2.88 -2.85 -0.41
C TYR A 82 -3.63 -3.72 0.62
N ARG A 83 -2.91 -4.47 1.46
CA ARG A 83 -3.52 -5.31 2.49
C ARG A 83 -4.25 -4.48 3.55
N LEU A 84 -3.62 -3.38 3.97
CA LEU A 84 -4.17 -2.48 4.98
C LEU A 84 -5.43 -1.76 4.50
N ALA A 85 -5.49 -1.33 3.24
CA ALA A 85 -6.68 -0.71 2.67
C ALA A 85 -7.91 -1.64 2.72
N ASN A 86 -7.69 -2.96 2.67
CA ASN A 86 -8.74 -3.97 2.76
C ASN A 86 -9.10 -4.36 4.21
N SER A 87 -8.25 -4.11 5.21
CA SER A 87 -8.41 -4.63 6.59
C SER A 87 -8.82 -3.60 7.65
N ASP A 88 -9.18 -2.37 7.26
CA ASP A 88 -9.54 -1.23 8.13
C ASP A 88 -8.71 -1.08 9.44
N PRO A 89 -7.41 -0.77 9.34
CA PRO A 89 -6.52 -0.66 10.48
C PRO A 89 -6.82 0.57 11.37
N SER A 90 -6.45 0.48 12.65
CA SER A 90 -6.55 1.62 13.58
C SER A 90 -5.46 2.67 13.29
N LYS A 91 -5.70 3.92 13.71
CA LYS A 91 -4.71 5.02 13.65
C LYS A 91 -3.38 4.62 14.31
N VAL A 92 -3.47 3.97 15.46
CA VAL A 92 -2.30 3.51 16.25
C VAL A 92 -1.46 2.50 15.48
N VAL A 93 -2.10 1.55 14.80
CA VAL A 93 -1.39 0.54 13.99
C VAL A 93 -0.66 1.21 12.83
N LEU A 94 -1.30 2.11 12.11
CA LEU A 94 -0.64 2.83 11.00
C LEU A 94 0.54 3.68 11.48
N ALA A 95 0.37 4.41 12.59
CA ALA A 95 1.45 5.21 13.19
C ALA A 95 2.63 4.33 13.65
N GLY A 96 2.34 3.14 14.18
CA GLY A 96 3.34 2.13 14.54
C GLY A 96 4.13 1.63 13.32
N LEU A 97 3.46 1.35 12.21
CA LEU A 97 4.10 0.93 10.96
C LEU A 97 5.00 2.03 10.38
N ASP A 98 4.55 3.28 10.40
CA ASP A 98 5.37 4.41 9.95
C ASP A 98 6.59 4.58 10.86
N SER A 99 6.44 4.37 12.17
CA SER A 99 7.57 4.38 13.11
C SER A 99 8.62 3.33 12.76
N VAL A 100 8.19 2.09 12.51
CA VAL A 100 9.07 1.00 12.10
C VAL A 100 9.78 1.34 10.78
N SER A 101 9.07 1.83 9.77
CA SER A 101 9.66 2.23 8.49
C SER A 101 10.72 3.34 8.64
N ARG A 102 10.45 4.34 9.48
CA ARG A 102 11.40 5.42 9.78
C ARG A 102 12.65 4.90 10.48
N GLU A 103 12.49 4.03 11.47
CA GLU A 103 13.62 3.44 12.21
C GLU A 103 14.58 2.68 11.28
N TYR A 104 14.04 1.81 10.42
CA TYR A 104 14.85 1.07 9.45
C TYR A 104 15.51 1.99 8.42
N THR A 105 14.79 3.02 7.94
CA THR A 105 15.33 4.00 7.01
C THR A 105 16.51 4.76 7.62
N LYS A 106 16.37 5.25 8.86
CA LYS A 106 17.45 5.92 9.59
C LYS A 106 18.66 5.01 9.74
N ARG A 107 18.43 3.74 10.08
CA ARG A 107 19.49 2.74 10.25
C ARG A 107 20.23 2.42 8.93
N TRP A 108 19.54 2.31 7.81
CA TRP A 108 20.20 1.99 6.52
C TRP A 108 20.96 3.18 5.92
N MET A 109 20.54 4.40 6.23
CA MET A 109 21.15 5.63 5.74
C MET A 109 22.15 6.24 6.72
N ASN A 110 22.35 5.63 7.90
CA ASN A 110 23.15 6.19 9.00
C ASN A 110 22.72 7.62 9.39
N LEU A 111 21.42 7.89 9.37
CA LEU A 111 20.87 9.17 9.82
C LEU A 111 20.81 9.25 11.34
N SER A 112 20.97 10.44 11.91
CA SER A 112 20.85 10.64 13.34
C SER A 112 19.43 10.37 13.85
N THR A 113 19.31 9.94 15.10
CA THR A 113 18.00 9.70 15.74
C THR A 113 17.14 10.97 15.76
N CYS A 114 17.77 12.15 15.83
CA CYS A 114 17.13 13.46 15.89
C CYS A 114 16.51 13.94 14.57
N VAL A 115 16.72 13.24 13.45
CA VAL A 115 16.12 13.64 12.17
C VAL A 115 14.59 13.66 12.27
N SER A 116 14.00 14.78 11.87
CA SER A 116 12.56 15.01 11.84
C SER A 116 11.83 13.98 10.99
N SER A 117 10.67 13.52 11.46
CA SER A 117 9.78 12.64 10.68
C SER A 117 9.29 13.33 9.41
N ALA A 118 9.08 14.65 9.45
CA ALA A 118 8.64 15.43 8.29
C ALA A 118 9.67 15.36 7.15
N PHE A 119 10.97 15.46 7.47
CA PHE A 119 12.05 15.32 6.49
C PHE A 119 12.05 13.95 5.80
N LEU A 120 11.75 12.89 6.56
CA LEU A 120 11.69 11.53 6.01
C LEU A 120 10.52 11.36 5.02
N HIS A 121 9.36 11.94 5.32
CA HIS A 121 8.15 11.82 4.51
C HIS A 121 8.04 12.84 3.37
N CYS A 122 8.82 13.92 3.43
CA CYS A 122 8.85 14.94 2.40
C CYS A 122 9.34 14.36 1.06
N SER A 123 8.84 14.89 -0.06
CA SER A 123 9.18 14.37 -1.38
C SER A 123 10.67 14.60 -1.69
N VAL A 124 11.23 13.79 -2.60
CA VAL A 124 12.62 13.96 -3.04
C VAL A 124 12.80 15.29 -3.81
N GLN A 125 11.74 15.79 -4.47
CA GLN A 125 11.76 17.07 -5.19
C GLN A 125 11.91 18.25 -4.23
N ASP A 126 11.31 18.13 -3.04
CA ASP A 126 11.36 19.14 -1.98
C ASP A 126 12.61 18.98 -1.08
N GLY A 127 13.58 18.15 -1.49
CA GLY A 127 14.81 17.88 -0.73
C GLY A 127 14.66 16.87 0.42
N GLY A 128 13.53 16.16 0.49
CA GLY A 128 13.28 15.10 1.46
C GLY A 128 13.78 13.72 1.05
N VAL A 129 13.50 12.73 1.89
CA VAL A 129 13.87 11.32 1.65
C VAL A 129 12.84 10.57 0.79
N GLY A 130 11.59 11.02 0.77
CA GLY A 130 10.52 10.43 -0.05
C GLY A 130 9.93 9.14 0.51
N LEU A 131 9.94 8.93 1.83
CA LEU A 131 9.33 7.76 2.46
C LEU A 131 7.78 7.90 2.51
N PRO A 132 7.01 7.01 1.88
CA PRO A 132 5.55 7.04 1.96
C PRO A 132 5.03 6.93 3.41
N SER A 133 4.00 7.71 3.73
CA SER A 133 3.30 7.66 5.02
C SER A 133 2.07 6.77 4.91
N LEU A 134 2.08 5.60 5.56
CA LEU A 134 0.95 4.67 5.56
C LEU A 134 -0.25 5.26 6.30
N ALA A 135 -0.01 6.04 7.37
CA ALA A 135 -1.07 6.73 8.11
C ALA A 135 -1.87 7.70 7.23
N THR A 136 -1.24 8.30 6.22
CA THR A 136 -1.91 9.22 5.29
C THR A 136 -2.47 8.48 4.08
N GLU A 137 -1.73 7.54 3.52
CA GLU A 137 -2.06 6.92 2.23
C GLU A 137 -3.16 5.85 2.32
N VAL A 138 -3.17 5.04 3.38
CA VAL A 138 -4.17 3.96 3.53
C VAL A 138 -5.60 4.51 3.65
N PRO A 139 -5.86 5.54 4.49
CA PRO A 139 -7.19 6.15 4.56
C PRO A 139 -7.65 6.74 3.23
N LEU A 140 -6.75 7.42 2.52
CA LEU A 140 -7.05 8.01 1.22
C LEU A 140 -7.45 6.96 0.18
N ASP A 141 -6.81 5.79 0.20
CA ASP A 141 -7.17 4.69 -0.70
C ASP A 141 -8.54 4.10 -0.38
N LYS A 142 -8.85 3.94 0.91
CA LYS A 142 -10.13 3.42 1.36
C LYS A 142 -11.27 4.36 0.98
N ILE A 143 -11.13 5.65 1.31
CA ILE A 143 -12.10 6.70 0.97
C ILE A 143 -12.24 6.81 -0.55
N GLY A 144 -11.12 6.80 -1.28
CA GLY A 144 -11.13 6.82 -2.74
C GLY A 144 -11.95 5.66 -3.31
N SER A 145 -11.71 4.44 -2.83
CA SER A 145 -12.42 3.24 -3.29
C SER A 145 -13.92 3.30 -3.00
N MET A 146 -14.31 3.75 -1.81
CA MET A 146 -15.72 3.97 -1.45
C MET A 146 -16.39 5.01 -2.35
N LEU A 147 -15.67 6.10 -2.65
CA LEU A 147 -16.14 7.14 -3.55
C LEU A 147 -16.29 6.65 -5.00
N TRP A 148 -15.43 5.73 -5.45
CA TRP A 148 -15.57 5.07 -6.75
C TRP A 148 -16.82 4.19 -6.81
N LEU A 149 -17.12 3.43 -5.76
CA LEU A 149 -18.31 2.59 -5.68
C LEU A 149 -19.61 3.41 -5.70
N ASP A 150 -19.67 4.49 -4.92
CA ASP A 150 -20.79 5.44 -4.93
C ASP A 150 -20.94 6.16 -6.28
N GLY A 151 -19.81 6.45 -6.92
CA GLY A 151 -19.73 7.11 -8.21
C GLY A 151 -19.91 6.23 -9.43
N SER A 152 -20.15 4.93 -9.29
CA SER A 152 -20.19 3.99 -10.41
C SER A 152 -21.33 4.34 -11.38
N GLN A 153 -21.07 4.18 -12.67
CA GLN A 153 -22.10 4.33 -13.72
C GLN A 153 -23.02 3.09 -13.78
N ASP A 154 -22.54 1.95 -13.29
CA ASP A 154 -23.29 0.70 -13.33
C ASP A 154 -24.45 0.70 -12.34
N GLY A 155 -25.67 0.48 -12.86
CA GLY A 155 -26.87 0.48 -12.04
C GLY A 155 -26.88 -0.59 -10.95
N HIS A 156 -26.29 -1.76 -11.19
CA HIS A 156 -26.17 -2.84 -10.20
C HIS A 156 -25.25 -2.47 -9.04
N VAL A 157 -24.05 -1.95 -9.35
CA VAL A 157 -23.08 -1.52 -8.34
C VAL A 157 -23.67 -0.41 -7.48
N LYS A 158 -24.39 0.54 -8.09
CA LYS A 158 -25.04 1.63 -7.36
C LYS A 158 -26.16 1.15 -6.43
N ARG A 159 -26.96 0.17 -6.85
CA ARG A 159 -27.98 -0.46 -5.98
C ARG A 159 -27.33 -1.20 -4.82
N LEU A 160 -26.27 -1.97 -5.07
CA LEU A 160 -25.52 -2.66 -4.03
C LEU A 160 -24.87 -1.68 -3.05
N ALA A 161 -24.25 -0.61 -3.55
CA ALA A 161 -23.64 0.42 -2.72
C ALA A 161 -24.65 1.09 -1.77
N LYS A 162 -25.86 1.36 -2.27
CA LYS A 162 -26.97 1.86 -1.44
C LYS A 162 -27.47 0.83 -0.44
N ALA A 163 -27.61 -0.43 -0.84
CA ALA A 163 -28.07 -1.51 0.04
C ALA A 163 -27.08 -1.80 1.17
N ILE A 164 -25.77 -1.68 0.90
CA ILE A 164 -24.70 -1.83 1.88
C ILE A 164 -24.60 -0.60 2.80
N GLY A 165 -25.08 0.57 2.36
CA GLY A 165 -24.96 1.82 3.12
C GLY A 165 -23.57 2.46 3.02
N ILE A 166 -22.92 2.38 1.85
CA ILE A 166 -21.55 2.88 1.65
C ILE A 166 -21.43 4.38 1.94
N GLU A 167 -22.50 5.17 1.75
CA GLU A 167 -22.48 6.60 2.04
C GLU A 167 -22.26 6.89 3.53
N ASP A 168 -22.95 6.17 4.42
CA ASP A 168 -22.78 6.32 5.87
C ASP A 168 -21.39 5.85 6.33
N GLU A 169 -20.89 4.75 5.75
CA GLU A 169 -19.52 4.27 5.99
C GLU A 169 -18.47 5.29 5.53
N LEU A 170 -18.70 5.93 4.38
CA LEU A 170 -17.83 6.95 3.83
C LEU A 170 -17.78 8.17 4.76
N GLU A 171 -18.93 8.64 5.25
CA GLU A 171 -18.97 9.74 6.22
C GLU A 171 -18.25 9.38 7.52
N THR A 172 -18.50 8.17 8.03
CA THR A 172 -17.83 7.66 9.23
C THR A 172 -16.32 7.59 9.04
N ALA A 173 -15.85 7.13 7.88
CA ALA A 173 -14.43 7.08 7.55
C ALA A 173 -13.82 8.48 7.42
N CYS A 174 -14.48 9.41 6.72
CA CYS A 174 -14.05 10.81 6.60
C CYS A 174 -13.92 11.47 7.97
N ARG A 175 -14.91 11.30 8.86
CA ARG A 175 -14.87 11.81 10.24
C ARG A 175 -13.73 11.17 11.04
N ARG A 176 -13.60 9.83 10.97
CA ARG A 176 -12.55 9.10 11.67
C ARG A 176 -11.16 9.59 11.28
N TRP A 177 -10.91 9.86 10.02
CA TRP A 177 -9.60 10.27 9.51
C TRP A 177 -9.43 11.79 9.40
N GLU A 178 -10.42 12.59 9.81
CA GLU A 178 -10.41 14.05 9.73
C GLU A 178 -10.17 14.57 8.30
N ILE A 179 -10.67 13.83 7.31
CA ILE A 179 -10.54 14.15 5.89
C ILE A 179 -11.87 14.75 5.42
N GLN A 180 -11.82 15.96 4.85
CA GLN A 180 -12.99 16.56 4.21
C GLN A 180 -13.48 15.68 3.06
N ARG A 181 -14.81 15.46 2.98
CA ARG A 181 -15.43 14.63 1.93
C ARG A 181 -15.01 15.16 0.55
N PRO A 182 -14.34 14.35 -0.28
CA PRO A 182 -13.96 14.77 -1.61
C PRO A 182 -15.23 15.01 -2.45
N THR A 183 -15.48 16.25 -2.88
CA THR A 183 -16.55 16.54 -3.86
C THR A 183 -16.22 15.93 -5.23
N LYS A 184 -17.17 15.87 -6.18
CA LYS A 184 -16.90 15.35 -7.54
C LYS A 184 -15.70 16.04 -8.23
N LYS A 185 -15.45 17.33 -7.94
CA LYS A 185 -14.23 18.06 -8.36
C LYS A 185 -12.96 17.57 -7.64
N MET A 186 -13.06 17.15 -6.38
CA MET A 186 -11.93 16.62 -5.62
C MET A 186 -11.45 15.26 -6.16
N ARG A 187 -12.27 14.51 -6.92
CA ARG A 187 -11.83 13.27 -7.61
C ARG A 187 -10.71 13.53 -8.60
N SER A 188 -10.80 14.61 -9.38
CA SER A 188 -9.72 15.01 -10.28
C SER A 188 -8.50 15.46 -9.49
N VAL A 189 -8.70 16.20 -8.38
CA VAL A 189 -7.60 16.65 -7.50
C VAL A 189 -6.88 15.48 -6.81
N VAL A 190 -7.59 14.48 -6.30
CA VAL A 190 -6.97 13.29 -5.68
C VAL A 190 -6.23 12.47 -6.73
N ASN A 191 -6.80 12.30 -7.93
CA ASN A 191 -6.11 11.65 -9.05
C ASN A 191 -4.91 12.47 -9.52
N GLU A 192 -4.99 13.79 -9.52
CA GLU A 192 -3.91 14.71 -9.87
C GLU A 192 -2.81 14.71 -8.79
N ILE A 193 -3.15 14.62 -7.50
CA ILE A 193 -2.19 14.44 -6.41
C ILE A 193 -1.52 13.06 -6.53
N ARG A 194 -2.28 12.00 -6.84
CA ARG A 194 -1.72 10.67 -7.13
C ARG A 194 -0.82 10.70 -8.35
N GLN A 195 -1.22 11.39 -9.41
CA GLN A 195 -0.45 11.51 -10.65
C GLN A 195 0.80 12.36 -10.43
N LYS A 196 0.73 13.52 -9.74
CA LYS A 196 1.90 14.34 -9.40
C LYS A 196 2.89 13.58 -8.52
N ARG A 197 2.41 12.78 -7.55
CA ARG A 197 3.27 11.89 -6.76
C ARG A 197 3.90 10.75 -7.59
N ARG A 198 3.19 10.21 -8.60
CA ARG A 198 3.73 9.23 -9.57
C ARG A 198 4.65 9.86 -10.62
N VAL A 199 4.44 11.13 -10.98
CA VAL A 199 5.22 11.85 -12.00
C VAL A 199 6.53 12.39 -11.40
N GLY A 200 6.63 12.49 -10.08
CA GLY A 200 7.89 12.68 -9.37
C GLY A 200 8.75 11.42 -9.23
N GLU A 201 8.24 10.25 -9.60
CA GLU A 201 9.09 9.09 -9.88
C GLU A 201 9.77 9.31 -11.23
N PRO A 202 11.10 9.14 -11.35
CA PRO A 202 11.69 9.03 -12.67
C PRO A 202 10.98 7.87 -13.38
N ARG A 203 10.31 8.16 -14.50
CA ARG A 203 9.83 7.13 -15.42
C ARG A 203 11.08 6.39 -15.89
N PHE A 204 11.44 5.30 -15.23
CA PHE A 204 12.39 4.34 -15.77
C PHE A 204 11.69 3.65 -16.95
N SER A 205 11.72 4.30 -18.12
CA SER A 205 11.21 3.76 -19.39
C SER A 205 12.17 2.73 -19.99
N GLY A 206 12.85 1.94 -19.16
CA GLY A 206 13.82 0.94 -19.58
C GLY A 206 14.13 -0.08 -18.48
N PRO A 207 14.55 -1.32 -18.83
CA PRO A 207 14.90 -2.36 -17.86
C PRO A 207 16.00 -1.87 -16.89
N PRO A 208 15.89 -2.13 -15.56
CA PRO A 208 16.75 -1.55 -14.53
C PRO A 208 18.27 -1.75 -14.69
N TRP A 209 18.70 -2.75 -15.47
CA TRP A 209 20.12 -3.08 -15.68
C TRP A 209 20.80 -2.26 -16.78
N THR A 210 20.05 -1.54 -17.63
CA THR A 210 20.61 -0.79 -18.78
C THR A 210 21.37 0.48 -18.39
N LEU A 211 21.07 1.08 -17.23
CA LEU A 211 21.80 2.26 -16.72
C LEU A 211 23.08 1.88 -15.96
N LEU A 212 23.09 0.72 -15.29
CA LEU A 212 24.32 0.15 -14.73
C LEU A 212 25.29 -0.28 -15.84
N ALA A 213 24.76 -0.85 -16.94
CA ALA A 213 25.56 -1.23 -18.10
C ALA A 213 26.16 -0.02 -18.84
N LYS A 214 25.48 1.14 -18.90
CA LYS A 214 26.04 2.33 -19.57
C LYS A 214 27.11 3.04 -18.74
N VAL A 215 26.94 3.13 -17.42
CA VAL A 215 27.89 3.86 -16.55
C VAL A 215 29.10 3.01 -16.19
N GLN A 216 28.93 1.69 -15.97
CA GLN A 216 30.06 0.80 -15.68
C GLN A 216 30.65 0.13 -16.93
N GLY A 217 29.86 -0.12 -17.98
CA GLY A 217 30.35 -0.76 -19.20
C GLY A 217 31.20 0.15 -20.09
N GLN A 218 30.92 1.46 -20.14
CA GLN A 218 31.81 2.41 -20.86
C GLN A 218 33.14 2.61 -20.12
N GLN A 219 33.09 2.66 -18.78
CA GLN A 219 34.30 2.83 -17.97
C GLN A 219 35.22 1.59 -18.04
N TRP A 220 34.64 0.39 -18.13
CA TRP A 220 35.39 -0.86 -18.36
C TRP A 220 36.00 -0.95 -19.76
N LEU A 221 35.26 -0.58 -20.81
CA LEU A 221 35.76 -0.59 -22.19
C LEU A 221 36.86 0.47 -22.44
N ASP A 222 36.79 1.62 -21.77
CA ASP A 222 37.80 2.68 -21.87
C ASP A 222 39.09 2.37 -21.09
N GLU A 223 39.02 1.55 -20.04
CA GLU A 223 40.18 1.11 -19.25
C GLU A 223 40.92 -0.07 -19.91
N GLU A 224 40.21 -1.03 -20.50
CA GLU A 224 40.83 -2.13 -21.27
C GLU A 224 41.45 -1.66 -22.60
N GLY A 225 40.88 -0.62 -23.24
CA GLY A 225 41.43 -0.01 -24.45
C GLY A 225 42.72 0.80 -24.25
N ARG A 226 43.01 1.27 -23.03
CA ARG A 226 44.27 1.97 -22.70
C ARG A 226 45.39 1.03 -22.26
N SER A 227 45.07 -0.17 -21.80
CA SER A 227 46.06 -1.16 -21.39
C SER A 227 46.68 -1.95 -22.56
N GLN A 228 46.14 -1.86 -23.77
CA GLN A 228 46.70 -2.50 -24.98
C GLN A 228 47.49 -1.55 -25.90
N ARG A 229 47.71 -0.29 -25.49
CA ARG A 229 48.60 0.66 -26.17
C ARG A 229 49.67 1.19 -25.21
N ARG A 230 50.49 0.29 -24.67
CA ARG A 230 51.85 0.55 -24.21
C ARG A 230 52.70 -0.69 -24.39
#